data_AF-A0A852SR94-F1
#
_entry.id   AF-A0A852SR94-F1
#
_cell.length_a   1.000
_cell.length_b   1.000
_cell.length_c   1.000
_cell.angle_alpha   90.00
_cell.angle_beta   90.00
_cell.angle_gamma   90.00
#
_symmetry.space_group_name_H-M   'P 1'
#
loop_
_entity.id
_entity.type
_entity.pdbx_description
1 polymer ?
#
loop_
_entity_poly.entity_id
_entity_poly.type
_entity_poly.pdbx_seq_one_letter_code
_entity_poly.pdbx_strand_id
1 'polypeptide(L)'
;MALTPEDVVNKRFSQTKFREGYDQDEVDDFLDEVVVELRRLTQENEELKAQLESGSAPVAAAPAAAEETPAPAPVAEVPAPVAAAPAAVPAPAPAAEVEDESVSTTNLLQLARRLHDEHVKEGADKRDALIAEGHATAARIVAEAETKQRNELARLNQEKAGIEHRIDELRTFEKDYRAGLKSYIEDQLKDLTSSSVDNEKTPSSSFSGFGG
;
A
#
# COMPACT_ATOMS: atom_id res chain seq x y z
N MET A 1 1.52 -22.28 -21.26
CA MET A 1 1.12 -21.08 -22.02
C MET A 1 0.79 -20.03 -20.97
N ALA A 2 1.76 -19.18 -20.62
CA ALA A 2 1.57 -18.19 -19.55
C ALA A 2 0.97 -16.92 -20.16
N LEU A 3 -0.01 -16.34 -19.48
CA LEU A 3 -0.53 -15.02 -19.82
C LEU A 3 0.58 -13.99 -19.62
N THR A 4 0.79 -13.12 -20.60
CA THR A 4 1.69 -11.97 -20.42
C THR A 4 0.91 -10.78 -19.85
N PRO A 5 1.57 -9.84 -19.16
CA PRO A 5 0.93 -8.60 -18.72
C PRO A 5 0.24 -7.84 -19.87
N GLU A 6 0.83 -7.87 -21.06
CA GLU A 6 0.30 -7.23 -22.25
C GLU A 6 -0.97 -7.93 -22.78
N ASP A 7 -1.13 -9.24 -22.56
CA ASP A 7 -2.34 -9.98 -22.92
C ASP A 7 -3.54 -9.59 -22.06
N VAL A 8 -3.30 -9.21 -20.80
CA VAL A 8 -4.34 -8.78 -19.86
C VAL A 8 -4.85 -7.38 -20.23
N VAL A 9 -3.93 -6.44 -20.50
CA VAL A 9 -4.28 -5.07 -20.91
C VAL A 9 -5.04 -5.05 -22.23
N ASN A 10 -4.67 -5.91 -23.18
CA ASN A 10 -5.32 -5.96 -24.49
C ASN A 10 -6.63 -6.78 -24.50
N LYS A 11 -7.05 -7.35 -23.36
CA LYS A 11 -8.23 -8.20 -23.27
C LYS A 11 -9.50 -7.35 -23.34
N ARG A 12 -10.35 -7.61 -24.33
CA ARG A 12 -11.70 -7.02 -24.43
C ARG A 12 -12.77 -8.06 -24.11
N PHE A 13 -13.63 -7.75 -23.15
CA PHE A 13 -14.77 -8.58 -22.78
C PHE A 13 -16.03 -8.18 -23.55
N SER A 14 -16.93 -9.13 -23.82
CA SER A 14 -18.19 -8.85 -24.52
C SER A 14 -19.26 -8.34 -23.56
N GLN A 15 -19.90 -7.22 -23.90
CA GLN A 15 -20.96 -6.62 -23.09
C GLN A 15 -22.23 -7.48 -23.07
N THR A 16 -22.69 -7.88 -21.88
CA THR A 16 -23.91 -8.66 -21.71
C THR A 16 -25.12 -7.74 -21.47
N LYS A 17 -26.04 -7.65 -22.44
CA LYS A 17 -27.22 -6.75 -22.36
C LYS A 17 -28.47 -7.37 -21.70
N PHE A 18 -28.48 -8.70 -21.51
CA PHE A 18 -29.67 -9.46 -21.08
C PHE A 18 -29.42 -10.33 -19.84
N ARG A 19 -28.23 -10.24 -19.22
CA ARG A 19 -27.86 -10.99 -18.01
C ARG A 19 -27.09 -10.06 -17.07
N GLU A 20 -27.18 -10.33 -15.77
CA GLU A 20 -26.32 -9.73 -14.76
C GLU A 20 -24.87 -9.98 -15.19
N GLY A 21 -24.15 -8.88 -15.44
CA GLY A 21 -22.73 -8.87 -15.78
C GLY A 21 -21.96 -8.17 -14.67
N TYR A 22 -20.65 -8.35 -14.68
CA TYR A 22 -19.75 -7.57 -13.83
C TYR A 22 -19.76 -6.10 -14.28
N ASP A 23 -19.59 -5.19 -13.32
CA ASP A 23 -19.39 -3.77 -13.62
C ASP A 23 -18.07 -3.62 -14.41
N GLN A 24 -18.11 -2.83 -15.48
CA GLN A 24 -16.94 -2.64 -16.33
C GLN A 24 -15.83 -1.93 -15.57
N ASP A 25 -16.18 -0.91 -14.76
CA ASP A 25 -15.18 -0.12 -14.05
C ASP A 25 -14.51 -0.95 -12.95
N GLU A 26 -15.26 -1.80 -12.24
CA GLU A 26 -14.73 -2.71 -11.22
C GLU A 26 -13.82 -3.79 -11.83
N VAL A 27 -14.17 -4.28 -13.01
CA VAL A 27 -13.32 -5.23 -13.76
C VAL A 27 -12.05 -4.53 -14.24
N ASP A 28 -12.13 -3.30 -14.74
CA ASP A 28 -10.97 -2.55 -15.21
C ASP A 28 -9.99 -2.25 -14.04
N ASP A 29 -10.50 -1.83 -12.88
CA ASP A 29 -9.71 -1.61 -11.65
C ASP A 29 -8.98 -2.89 -11.19
N PHE A 30 -9.68 -4.03 -11.18
CA PHE A 30 -9.09 -5.32 -10.82
C PHE A 30 -8.01 -5.77 -11.82
N LEU A 31 -8.22 -5.53 -13.11
CA LEU A 31 -7.24 -5.89 -14.14
C LEU A 31 -5.96 -5.06 -14.03
N ASP A 32 -6.06 -3.79 -13.64
CA ASP A 32 -4.88 -2.95 -13.37
C ASP A 32 -4.04 -3.52 -12.22
N GLU A 33 -4.67 -3.97 -11.13
CA GLU A 33 -3.98 -4.63 -10.01
C GLU A 33 -3.28 -5.93 -10.47
N VAL A 34 -3.99 -6.77 -11.24
CA VAL A 34 -3.45 -8.02 -11.78
C VAL A 34 -2.25 -7.77 -12.71
N VAL A 35 -2.27 -6.71 -13.52
CA VAL A 35 -1.13 -6.36 -14.40
C VAL A 35 0.10 -5.97 -13.59
N VAL A 36 -0.07 -5.19 -12.52
CA VAL A 36 1.02 -4.80 -11.62
C VAL A 36 1.64 -6.05 -10.97
N GLU A 37 0.81 -6.95 -10.43
CA GLU A 37 1.30 -8.18 -9.81
C GLU A 37 1.97 -9.11 -10.82
N LEU A 38 1.42 -9.26 -12.02
CA LEU A 38 1.97 -10.13 -13.04
C LEU A 38 3.34 -9.63 -13.54
N ARG A 39 3.52 -8.30 -13.65
CA ARG A 39 4.84 -7.70 -13.93
C ARG A 39 5.83 -7.97 -12.81
N ARG A 40 5.41 -7.80 -11.54
CA ARG A 40 6.24 -8.10 -10.36
C ARG A 40 6.67 -9.56 -10.35
N LEU A 41 5.74 -10.50 -10.53
CA LEU A 41 6.02 -11.93 -10.55
C LEU A 41 6.90 -12.33 -11.73
N THR A 42 6.74 -11.70 -12.89
CA THR A 42 7.60 -11.98 -14.05
C THR A 42 9.03 -11.54 -13.78
N GLN A 43 9.22 -10.33 -13.23
CA GLN A 43 10.54 -9.83 -12.82
C GLN A 43 11.16 -10.72 -11.75
N GLU A 44 10.41 -11.08 -10.70
CA GLU A 44 10.90 -11.96 -9.63
C GLU A 44 11.29 -13.34 -10.19
N ASN A 45 10.52 -13.90 -11.12
CA ASN A 45 10.88 -15.16 -11.78
C ASN A 45 12.13 -15.04 -12.66
N GLU A 46 12.30 -13.92 -13.37
CA GLU A 46 13.51 -13.64 -14.17
C GLU A 46 14.74 -13.48 -13.26
N GLU A 47 14.60 -12.76 -12.14
CA GLU A 47 15.65 -12.60 -11.13
C GLU A 47 16.03 -13.95 -10.50
N LEU A 48 15.05 -14.78 -10.11
CA LEU A 48 15.31 -16.10 -9.55
C LEU A 48 15.96 -17.02 -10.57
N LYS A 49 15.54 -16.98 -11.84
CA LYS A 49 16.20 -17.72 -12.93
C LYS A 49 17.64 -17.24 -13.13
N ALA A 50 17.88 -15.94 -13.13
CA ALA A 50 19.24 -15.39 -13.23
C ALA A 50 20.11 -15.77 -12.03
N GLN A 51 19.54 -15.85 -10.82
CA GLN A 51 20.23 -16.34 -9.62
C GLN A 51 20.55 -17.85 -9.73
N LEU A 52 19.63 -18.64 -10.28
CA LEU A 52 19.89 -20.05 -10.56
C LEU A 52 20.97 -20.22 -11.62
N GLU A 53 20.91 -19.49 -12.74
CA GLU A 53 21.89 -19.55 -13.82
C GLU A 53 23.28 -19.08 -13.38
N SER A 54 23.36 -18.01 -12.57
CA SER A 54 24.62 -17.55 -11.97
C SER A 54 25.14 -18.49 -10.90
N GLY A 55 24.26 -19.19 -10.18
CA GLY A 55 24.60 -20.30 -9.29
C GLY A 55 24.91 -21.62 -10.01
N SER A 56 24.53 -21.77 -11.29
CA SER A 56 24.57 -23.03 -12.03
C SER A 56 25.48 -23.05 -13.27
N ALA A 57 26.35 -22.06 -13.47
CA ALA A 57 27.31 -22.10 -14.57
C ALA A 57 28.68 -22.71 -14.15
N PRO A 58 29.25 -23.64 -14.94
CA PRO A 58 28.68 -24.88 -15.44
C PRO A 58 29.34 -26.08 -14.73
N VAL A 59 28.56 -26.94 -14.07
CA VAL A 59 28.93 -28.36 -14.01
C VAL A 59 28.60 -28.94 -15.38
N ALA A 60 29.64 -29.40 -16.06
CA ALA A 60 29.64 -29.81 -17.44
C ALA A 60 28.49 -30.76 -17.84
N ALA A 61 28.00 -30.48 -19.05
CA ALA A 61 27.28 -31.35 -19.98
C ALA A 61 27.26 -32.86 -19.67
N ALA A 62 26.05 -33.41 -19.58
CA ALA A 62 25.70 -34.74 -20.09
C ALA A 62 24.20 -34.74 -20.49
N PRO A 63 23.85 -35.09 -21.75
CA PRO A 63 22.47 -35.14 -22.21
C PRO A 63 21.85 -36.53 -22.00
N ALA A 64 20.52 -36.57 -22.13
CA ALA A 64 19.68 -37.71 -22.52
C ALA A 64 18.67 -38.23 -21.49
N ALA A 65 17.44 -38.29 -21.99
CA ALA A 65 16.41 -39.31 -21.78
C ALA A 65 15.43 -39.17 -20.60
N ALA A 66 14.19 -38.88 -21.01
CA ALA A 66 12.98 -39.70 -20.80
C ALA A 66 12.29 -39.72 -19.42
N GLU A 67 11.03 -39.26 -19.47
CA GLU A 67 9.79 -39.91 -19.00
C GLU A 67 9.57 -40.33 -17.53
N GLU A 68 8.41 -39.87 -17.05
CA GLU A 68 7.41 -40.54 -16.19
C GLU A 68 7.61 -40.68 -14.65
N THR A 69 6.54 -40.24 -13.96
CA THR A 69 6.08 -40.38 -12.56
C THR A 69 6.23 -41.79 -11.91
N PRO A 70 6.03 -42.04 -10.59
CA PRO A 70 5.48 -41.24 -9.46
C PRO A 70 6.24 -41.35 -8.09
N ALA A 71 5.69 -40.74 -7.03
CA ALA A 71 6.04 -40.80 -5.57
C ALA A 71 6.30 -42.23 -5.01
N PRO A 72 6.91 -42.47 -3.80
CA PRO A 72 6.96 -41.63 -2.59
C PRO A 72 8.31 -41.60 -1.79
N ALA A 73 8.35 -40.81 -0.72
CA ALA A 73 9.45 -40.65 0.25
C ALA A 73 9.89 -41.98 0.94
N PRO A 74 11.15 -42.12 1.40
CA PRO A 74 11.48 -41.75 2.79
C PRO A 74 12.91 -41.21 3.05
N VAL A 75 12.98 -40.25 4.00
CA VAL A 75 13.95 -40.06 5.12
C VAL A 75 15.47 -40.21 4.91
N ALA A 76 16.19 -39.21 5.45
CA ALA A 76 17.64 -39.12 5.76
C ALA A 76 18.54 -38.99 4.52
N GLU A 77 19.53 -38.09 4.46
CA GLU A 77 20.55 -37.82 5.47
C GLU A 77 21.24 -36.49 5.11
N VAL A 78 21.47 -35.65 6.12
CA VAL A 78 22.32 -34.46 6.03
C VAL A 78 23.78 -34.93 6.07
N PRO A 79 24.60 -34.53 5.10
CA PRO A 79 25.83 -33.86 5.52
C PRO A 79 26.10 -32.60 4.68
N ALA A 80 26.30 -31.51 5.42
CA ALA A 80 26.93 -30.28 4.98
C ALA A 80 28.42 -30.50 4.66
N PRO A 81 29.18 -29.46 4.25
CA PRO A 81 29.47 -29.15 2.87
C PRO A 81 30.95 -29.40 2.51
N VAL A 82 31.18 -29.44 1.20
CA VAL A 82 32.46 -29.31 0.51
C VAL A 82 33.37 -28.23 1.11
N ALA A 83 34.52 -28.67 1.62
CA ALA A 83 35.70 -27.83 1.79
C ALA A 83 36.42 -27.69 0.45
N ALA A 84 36.60 -26.45 0.01
CA ALA A 84 37.36 -26.08 -1.16
C ALA A 84 38.88 -26.31 -0.95
N ALA A 85 39.52 -26.76 -2.03
CA ALA A 85 40.96 -26.76 -2.34
C ALA A 85 41.62 -25.37 -2.10
N PRO A 86 42.97 -25.19 -2.08
CA PRO A 86 44.00 -26.01 -2.75
C PRO A 86 45.31 -26.27 -1.96
N ALA A 87 46.01 -27.35 -2.32
CA ALA A 87 47.37 -27.63 -1.87
C ALA A 87 48.36 -27.28 -2.98
N ALA A 88 49.09 -26.17 -2.82
CA ALA A 88 50.29 -25.84 -3.57
C ALA A 88 51.52 -26.12 -2.68
N VAL A 89 52.48 -26.87 -3.21
CA VAL A 89 53.79 -27.17 -2.62
C VAL A 89 54.64 -25.90 -2.52
N PRO A 90 55.48 -25.75 -1.47
CA PRO A 90 56.92 -25.79 -1.74
C PRO A 90 57.77 -26.47 -0.65
N ALA A 91 58.94 -26.94 -1.07
CA ALA A 91 59.98 -27.60 -0.28
C ALA A 91 60.78 -26.61 0.59
N PRO A 92 61.32 -27.02 1.76
CA PRO A 92 62.27 -26.21 2.53
C PRO A 92 63.72 -26.61 2.27
N ALA A 93 64.58 -25.61 2.06
CA ALA A 93 66.04 -25.66 2.16
C ALA A 93 66.49 -24.68 3.27
N PRO A 94 67.71 -24.81 3.82
CA PRO A 94 67.96 -24.69 5.25
C PRO A 94 68.22 -23.28 5.76
N ALA A 95 67.99 -23.13 7.07
CA ALA A 95 68.22 -21.95 7.89
C ALA A 95 69.71 -21.59 8.03
N ALA A 96 70.01 -20.32 7.80
CA ALA A 96 71.20 -19.63 8.30
C ALA A 96 70.79 -18.20 8.70
N GLU A 97 71.26 -17.78 9.89
CA GLU A 97 71.23 -16.40 10.45
C GLU A 97 69.93 -15.97 11.18
N VAL A 98 69.75 -16.39 12.43
CA VAL A 98 68.54 -16.14 13.25
C VAL A 98 68.88 -15.36 14.52
N GLU A 99 69.18 -14.07 14.42
CA GLU A 99 69.10 -13.17 15.60
C GLU A 99 68.48 -11.80 15.26
N ASP A 100 68.73 -11.22 14.07
CA ASP A 100 68.20 -9.90 13.65
C ASP A 100 66.78 -9.94 13.01
N GLU A 101 66.39 -11.06 12.38
CA GLU A 101 65.04 -11.25 11.80
C GLU A 101 63.92 -11.31 12.85
N SER A 102 64.22 -11.77 14.06
CA SER A 102 63.23 -11.93 15.14
C SER A 102 62.69 -10.58 15.66
N VAL A 103 63.53 -9.55 15.65
CA VAL A 103 63.17 -8.18 16.08
C VAL A 103 62.36 -7.49 14.96
N SER A 104 62.74 -7.68 13.71
CA SER A 104 62.01 -7.18 12.54
C SER A 104 60.59 -7.75 12.44
N THR A 105 60.43 -9.07 12.62
CA THR A 105 59.12 -9.74 12.63
C THR A 105 58.25 -9.31 13.81
N THR A 106 58.85 -9.07 14.98
CA THR A 106 58.13 -8.53 16.15
C THR A 106 57.61 -7.12 15.89
N ASN A 107 58.41 -6.24 15.28
CA ASN A 107 57.99 -4.89 14.91
C ASN A 107 56.90 -4.90 13.82
N LEU A 108 56.99 -5.82 12.85
CA LEU A 108 55.96 -6.02 11.82
C LEU A 108 54.63 -6.47 12.44
N LEU A 109 54.65 -7.41 13.38
CA LEU A 109 53.44 -7.87 14.08
C LEU A 109 52.80 -6.77 14.93
N GLN A 110 53.60 -5.92 15.57
CA GLN A 110 53.09 -4.76 16.31
C GLN A 110 52.44 -3.73 15.38
N LEU A 111 53.04 -3.47 14.22
CA LEU A 111 52.46 -2.59 13.21
C LEU A 111 51.15 -3.17 12.64
N ALA A 112 51.16 -4.47 12.30
CA ALA A 112 49.98 -5.16 11.81
C ALA A 112 48.83 -5.14 12.83
N ARG A 113 49.12 -5.34 14.12
CA ARG A 113 48.12 -5.22 15.19
C ARG A 113 47.56 -3.81 15.32
N ARG A 114 48.40 -2.77 15.27
CA ARG A 114 47.94 -1.38 15.31
C ARG A 114 47.07 -1.03 14.12
N LEU A 115 47.47 -1.43 12.92
CA LEU A 115 46.69 -1.23 11.69
C LEU A 115 45.33 -1.95 11.79
N HIS A 116 45.32 -3.18 12.31
CA HIS A 116 44.08 -3.91 12.53
C HIS A 116 43.17 -3.21 13.54
N ASP A 117 43.71 -2.81 14.70
CA ASP A 117 42.96 -2.10 15.72
C ASP A 117 42.40 -0.76 15.20
N GLU A 118 43.13 -0.08 14.31
CA GLU A 118 42.68 1.13 13.62
C GLU A 118 41.53 0.82 12.65
N HIS A 119 41.66 -0.18 11.78
CA HIS A 119 40.58 -0.59 10.89
C HIS A 119 39.33 -1.08 11.64
N VAL A 120 39.49 -1.75 12.78
CA VAL A 120 38.37 -2.17 13.62
C VAL A 120 37.65 -0.96 14.20
N LYS A 121 38.40 0.06 14.67
CA LYS A 121 37.79 1.32 15.15
C LYS A 121 37.08 2.05 14.04
N GLU A 122 37.72 2.23 12.88
CA GLU A 122 37.08 2.86 11.73
C GLU A 122 35.81 2.11 11.29
N GLY A 123 35.84 0.77 11.33
CA GLY A 123 34.68 -0.06 11.02
C GLY A 123 33.56 0.15 12.04
N ALA A 124 33.90 0.21 13.33
CA ALA A 124 32.94 0.50 14.39
C ALA A 124 32.35 1.90 14.26
N ASP A 125 33.16 2.92 14.02
CA ASP A 125 32.72 4.30 13.85
C ASP A 125 31.82 4.46 12.62
N LYS A 126 32.17 3.83 11.48
CA LYS A 126 31.34 3.82 10.27
C LYS A 126 30.01 3.11 10.51
N ARG A 127 30.02 1.96 11.20
CA ARG A 127 28.79 1.25 11.57
C ARG A 127 27.90 2.11 12.44
N ASP A 128 28.46 2.72 13.47
CA ASP A 128 27.69 3.51 14.43
C ASP A 128 27.14 4.78 13.78
N ALA A 129 27.90 5.40 12.85
CA ALA A 129 27.42 6.51 12.02
C ALA A 129 26.25 6.09 11.11
N LEU A 130 26.33 4.95 10.43
CA LEU A 130 25.25 4.43 9.59
C LEU A 130 23.99 4.09 10.40
N ILE A 131 24.16 3.52 11.60
CA ILE A 131 23.06 3.25 12.52
C ILE A 131 22.40 4.56 12.98
N ALA A 132 23.20 5.56 13.33
CA ALA A 132 22.69 6.87 13.73
C ALA A 132 21.93 7.57 12.59
N GLU A 133 22.44 7.50 11.37
CA GLU A 133 21.76 8.02 10.17
C GLU A 133 20.46 7.26 9.88
N GLY A 134 20.48 5.93 9.97
CA GLY A 134 19.29 5.10 9.82
C GLY A 134 18.21 5.43 10.86
N HIS A 135 18.60 5.61 12.12
CA HIS A 135 17.66 6.04 13.16
C HIS A 135 17.15 7.47 12.95
N ALA A 136 17.99 8.39 12.50
CA ALA A 136 17.58 9.78 12.22
C ALA A 136 16.59 9.85 11.05
N THR A 137 16.82 9.09 9.98
CA THR A 137 15.90 9.02 8.84
C THR A 137 14.59 8.33 9.21
N ALA A 138 14.64 7.23 9.97
CA ALA A 138 13.43 6.58 10.49
C ALA A 138 12.61 7.53 11.39
N ALA A 139 13.25 8.23 12.33
CA ALA A 139 12.59 9.20 13.20
C ALA A 139 11.95 10.34 12.40
N ARG A 140 12.62 10.81 11.34
CA ARG A 140 12.07 11.83 10.44
C ARG A 140 10.83 11.33 9.72
N ILE A 141 10.86 10.13 9.14
CA ILE A 141 9.71 9.55 8.43
C ILE A 141 8.54 9.35 9.39
N VAL A 142 8.78 8.87 10.61
CA VAL A 142 7.73 8.70 11.63
C VAL A 142 7.12 10.05 12.00
N ALA A 143 7.93 11.08 12.24
CA ALA A 143 7.42 12.42 12.55
C ALA A 143 6.61 13.03 11.39
N GLU A 144 7.06 12.85 10.14
CA GLU A 144 6.33 13.27 8.95
C GLU A 144 5.01 12.49 8.78
N ALA A 145 4.99 11.19 9.07
CA ALA A 145 3.78 10.36 9.03
C ALA A 145 2.78 10.77 10.12
N GLU A 146 3.24 10.97 11.36
CA GLU A 146 2.39 11.41 12.47
C GLU A 146 1.78 12.79 12.20
N THR A 147 2.55 13.72 11.65
CA THR A 147 2.04 15.06 11.30
C THR A 147 0.99 14.98 10.18
N LYS A 148 1.23 14.18 9.13
CA LYS A 148 0.23 13.92 8.08
C LYS A 148 -1.04 13.31 8.65
N GLN A 149 -0.92 12.28 9.48
CA GLN A 149 -2.06 11.63 10.15
C GLN A 149 -2.86 12.64 10.98
N ARG A 150 -2.20 13.48 11.78
CA ARG A 150 -2.87 14.50 12.59
C ARG A 150 -3.61 15.51 11.72
N ASN A 151 -3.02 15.93 10.60
CA ASN A 151 -3.64 16.86 9.67
C ASN A 151 -4.87 16.25 8.97
N GLU A 152 -4.78 14.99 8.54
CA GLU A 152 -5.91 14.27 7.93
C GLU A 152 -7.05 14.07 8.91
N LEU A 153 -6.76 13.65 10.15
CA LEU A 153 -7.77 13.54 11.19
C LEU A 153 -8.41 14.89 11.52
N ALA A 154 -7.64 15.97 11.57
CA ALA A 154 -8.18 17.31 11.78
C ALA A 154 -9.12 17.72 10.63
N ARG A 155 -8.72 17.47 9.37
CA ARG A 155 -9.54 17.73 8.19
C ARG A 155 -10.85 16.92 8.23
N LEU A 156 -10.77 15.61 8.48
CA LEU A 156 -11.96 14.75 8.54
C LEU A 156 -12.90 15.17 9.68
N ASN A 157 -12.37 15.58 10.83
CA ASN A 157 -13.20 16.09 11.92
C ASN A 157 -13.88 17.41 11.56
N GLN A 158 -13.21 18.30 10.81
CA GLN A 158 -13.82 19.54 10.33
C GLN A 158 -14.92 19.28 9.30
N GLU A 159 -14.68 18.36 8.35
CA GLU A 159 -15.67 17.95 7.36
C GLU A 159 -16.89 17.31 8.04
N LYS A 160 -16.66 16.41 9.01
CA LYS A 160 -17.71 15.81 9.83
C LYS A 160 -18.54 16.87 10.57
N ALA A 161 -17.88 17.81 11.25
CA ALA A 161 -18.57 18.89 11.97
C ALA A 161 -19.39 19.79 11.02
N GLY A 162 -18.88 20.05 9.82
CA GLY A 162 -19.60 20.80 8.79
C GLY A 162 -20.85 20.07 8.28
N ILE A 163 -20.74 18.76 8.07
CA ILE A 163 -21.87 17.92 7.67
C ILE A 163 -22.91 17.84 8.80
N GLU A 164 -22.48 17.63 10.05
CA GLU A 164 -23.37 17.62 11.22
C GLU A 164 -24.13 18.93 11.37
N HIS A 165 -23.43 20.08 11.22
CA HIS A 165 -24.07 21.39 11.25
C HIS A 165 -25.13 21.52 10.14
N ARG A 166 -24.81 21.11 8.91
CA ARG A 166 -25.74 21.17 7.79
C ARG A 166 -26.97 20.28 7.99
N ILE A 167 -26.80 19.12 8.62
CA ILE A 167 -27.92 18.23 8.98
C ILE A 167 -28.86 18.95 9.96
N ASP A 168 -28.31 19.62 10.98
CA ASP A 168 -29.14 20.33 11.96
C ASP A 168 -29.81 21.58 11.37
N GLU A 169 -29.14 22.31 10.48
CA GLU A 169 -29.77 23.36 9.67
C GLU A 169 -30.94 22.83 8.83
N LEU A 170 -30.77 21.68 8.16
CA LEU A 170 -31.84 21.10 7.35
C LEU A 170 -33.02 20.62 8.20
N ARG A 171 -32.75 20.04 9.38
CA ARG A 171 -33.79 19.62 10.33
C ARG A 171 -34.59 20.80 10.88
N THR A 172 -33.91 21.89 11.23
CA THR A 172 -34.57 23.12 11.71
C THR A 172 -35.35 23.76 10.58
N PHE A 173 -34.78 23.87 9.38
CA PHE A 173 -35.47 24.35 8.19
C PHE A 173 -36.72 23.53 7.88
N GLU A 174 -36.65 22.19 7.93
CA GLU A 174 -37.81 21.32 7.69
C GLU A 174 -38.92 21.57 8.72
N LYS A 175 -38.55 21.66 10.00
CA LYS A 175 -39.50 21.92 11.09
C LYS A 175 -40.20 23.27 10.89
N ASP A 176 -39.43 24.31 10.61
CA ASP A 176 -39.94 25.67 10.44
C ASP A 176 -40.77 25.79 9.16
N TYR A 177 -40.36 25.12 8.08
CA TYR A 177 -41.11 25.05 6.82
C TYR A 177 -42.46 24.34 7.01
N ARG A 178 -42.49 23.19 7.71
CA ARG A 178 -43.73 22.49 8.04
C ARG A 178 -44.65 23.35 8.92
N ALA A 179 -44.09 24.06 9.91
CA ALA A 179 -44.85 24.97 10.77
C ALA A 179 -45.42 26.15 9.96
N GLY A 180 -44.62 26.75 9.08
CA GLY A 180 -45.05 27.83 8.19
C GLY A 180 -46.13 27.40 7.21
N LEU A 181 -45.98 26.22 6.59
CA LEU A 181 -47.00 25.66 5.70
C LEU A 181 -48.31 25.39 6.44
N LYS A 182 -48.24 24.87 7.67
CA LYS A 182 -49.42 24.64 8.50
C LYS A 182 -50.12 25.96 8.83
N SER A 183 -49.39 26.97 9.31
CA SER A 183 -49.95 28.30 9.61
C SER A 183 -50.60 28.92 8.38
N TYR A 184 -49.94 28.86 7.23
CA TYR A 184 -50.46 29.39 5.97
C TYR A 184 -51.78 28.72 5.57
N ILE A 185 -51.87 27.39 5.67
CA ILE A 185 -53.11 26.66 5.38
C ILE A 185 -54.21 27.02 6.40
N GLU A 186 -53.88 27.13 7.69
CA GLU A 186 -54.84 27.52 8.74
C GLU A 186 -55.38 28.94 8.51
N ASP A 187 -54.53 29.88 8.14
CA ASP A 187 -54.90 31.26 7.79
C ASP A 187 -55.81 31.29 6.55
N GLN A 188 -55.45 30.56 5.49
CA GLN A 188 -56.30 30.44 4.29
C GLN A 188 -57.67 29.84 4.60
N LEU A 189 -57.73 28.80 5.44
CA LEU A 189 -59.00 28.22 5.87
C LEU A 189 -59.82 29.22 6.69
N LYS A 190 -59.18 29.97 7.60
CA LYS A 190 -59.84 30.99 8.40
C LYS A 190 -60.44 32.10 7.52
N ASP A 191 -59.68 32.60 6.55
CA ASP A 191 -60.13 33.61 5.60
C ASP A 191 -61.33 33.13 4.75
N LEU A 192 -61.32 31.85 4.33
CA LEU A 192 -62.45 31.24 3.64
C LEU A 192 -63.68 31.15 4.55
N THR A 193 -63.51 30.77 5.82
CA THR A 193 -64.62 30.71 6.78
C THR A 193 -65.19 32.10 7.09
N SER A 194 -64.35 33.12 7.31
CA SER A 194 -64.84 34.49 7.53
C SER A 194 -65.54 35.05 6.31
N SER A 195 -64.96 34.86 5.12
CA SER A 195 -65.58 35.26 3.85
C SER A 195 -66.96 34.61 3.66
N SER A 196 -67.12 33.33 4.04
CA SER A 196 -68.42 32.66 3.99
C SER A 196 -69.44 33.21 5.00
N VAL A 197 -69.01 33.58 6.22
CA VAL A 197 -69.87 34.15 7.26
C VAL A 197 -70.27 35.59 6.93
N ASP A 198 -69.36 36.40 6.37
CA ASP A 198 -69.68 37.74 5.90
C ASP A 198 -70.69 37.70 4.74
N ASN A 199 -70.59 36.70 3.86
CA ASN A 199 -71.57 36.45 2.81
C ASN A 199 -72.95 36.02 3.36
N GLU A 200 -73.02 35.27 4.46
CA GLU A 200 -74.29 34.94 5.14
C GLU A 200 -74.86 36.12 5.95
N LYS A 201 -74.02 37.01 6.49
CA LYS A 201 -74.43 38.19 7.26
C LYS A 201 -74.92 39.35 6.39
N THR A 202 -74.79 39.24 5.07
CA THR A 202 -75.59 40.01 4.11
C THR A 202 -76.82 39.23 3.62
N PRO A 203 -77.88 38.99 4.42
CA PRO A 203 -79.18 38.71 3.87
C PRO A 203 -79.96 40.04 3.73
N SER A 204 -80.40 40.33 2.52
CA SER A 204 -81.54 41.22 2.24
C SER A 204 -81.38 42.70 2.64
N SER A 205 -80.78 43.52 1.77
CA SER A 205 -81.16 44.93 1.66
C SER A 205 -81.41 45.33 0.19
N SER A 206 -82.59 44.97 -0.33
CA SER A 206 -83.39 45.76 -1.30
C SER A 206 -84.42 44.90 -2.05
N PHE A 207 -85.47 44.47 -1.34
CA PHE A 207 -86.74 44.18 -2.00
C PHE A 207 -87.92 44.59 -1.11
N SER A 208 -88.08 45.90 -0.92
CA SER A 208 -89.29 46.47 -0.34
C SER A 208 -89.58 47.85 -0.95
N GLY A 209 -90.54 47.84 -1.88
CA GLY A 209 -91.54 48.85 -2.22
C GLY A 209 -91.24 50.35 -2.19
N PHE A 210 -91.33 50.99 -3.37
CA PHE A 210 -91.91 52.33 -3.60
C PHE A 210 -92.11 52.45 -5.13
N GLY A 211 -93.32 52.38 -5.71
CA GLY A 211 -94.37 53.41 -5.63
C GLY A 211 -94.35 54.23 -6.92
N GLY A 212 -95.35 54.06 -7.80
CA GLY A 212 -95.52 54.81 -9.05
C GLY A 212 -96.30 54.06 -10.11
#